data_AF-A0A382Y5D8-F1
#
_entry.id   AF-A0A382Y5D8-F1
#
_cell.length_a   1.000
_cell.length_b   1.000
_cell.length_c   1.000
_cell.angle_alpha   90.00
_cell.angle_beta   90.00
_cell.angle_gamma   90.00
#
_symmetry.space_group_name_H-M   'P 1'
#
loop_
_entity.id
_entity.type
_entity.pdbx_description
1 polymer ?
#
loop_
_entity_poly.entity_id
_entity_poly.type
_entity_poly.pdbx_seq_one_letter_code
_entity_poly.pdbx_strand_id
1 'polypeptide(L)' 'VTRVIPVGARIVCADNTGAKILEVVNVHKYKTRVSRLPAAAVGDFCNVVVKKGPAELR' A
#
# COMPACT_ATOMS: atom_id res chain seq x y z
N VAL A 1 15.27 -1.20 7.86
CA VAL A 1 14.45 -0.05 7.40
C VAL A 1 13.21 0.05 8.28
N THR A 2 12.89 1.24 8.78
CA THR A 2 11.71 1.47 9.61
C THR A 2 10.44 1.37 8.77
N ARG A 3 9.42 0.66 9.26
CA ARG A 3 8.12 0.49 8.58
C ARG A 3 7.15 1.56 9.04
N VAL A 4 6.77 2.45 8.13
CA VAL A 4 5.96 3.65 8.42
C VAL A 4 4.70 3.76 7.56
N ILE A 5 4.42 2.74 6.73
CA ILE A 5 3.27 2.70 5.84
C ILE A 5 2.33 1.58 6.33
N PRO A 6 1.43 1.84 7.30
CA PRO A 6 0.49 0.83 7.77
C PRO A 6 -0.57 0.49 6.70
N VAL A 7 -1.24 -0.66 6.86
CA VAL A 7 -2.48 -0.94 6.12
C VAL A 7 -3.49 0.20 6.31
N GLY A 8 -4.16 0.59 5.23
CA GLY A 8 -5.05 1.75 5.14
C GLY A 8 -4.33 3.06 4.79
N ALA A 9 -3.00 3.09 4.81
CA ALA A 9 -2.25 4.27 4.40
C ALA A 9 -2.45 4.57 2.91
N ARG A 10 -2.59 5.86 2.59
CA ARG A 10 -2.68 6.34 1.21
C ARG A 10 -1.33 6.88 0.76
N ILE A 11 -0.85 6.40 -0.38
CA ILE A 11 0.44 6.77 -0.96
C ILE A 11 0.26 7.24 -2.40
N VAL A 12 1.20 8.06 -2.86
CA VAL A 12 1.25 8.51 -4.25
C VAL A 12 1.82 7.38 -5.11
N CYS A 13 1.17 7.12 -6.23
CA CYS A 13 1.69 6.20 -7.23
C CYS A 13 2.76 6.90 -8.08
N ALA A 14 3.93 6.29 -8.18
CA ALA A 14 5.08 6.79 -8.93
C ALA A 14 5.33 5.93 -10.18
N ASP A 15 4.30 5.76 -11.01
CA ASP A 15 4.39 5.07 -12.29
C ASP A 15 3.60 5.83 -13.37
N ASN A 16 3.61 5.28 -14.59
CA ASN A 16 2.90 5.81 -15.76
C ASN A 16 1.62 5.02 -16.10
N THR A 17 1.10 4.17 -15.20
CA THR A 17 -0.13 3.39 -15.43
C THR A 17 -1.40 4.25 -15.38
N GLY A 18 -1.30 5.45 -14.81
CA GLY A 18 -2.41 6.39 -14.65
C GLY A 18 -2.98 6.42 -13.23
N ALA A 19 -2.65 5.45 -12.38
CA ALA A 19 -2.96 5.54 -10.95
C ALA A 19 -2.26 6.75 -10.32
N LYS A 20 -2.92 7.40 -9.35
CA LYS A 20 -2.41 8.59 -8.66
C LYS A 20 -2.31 8.38 -7.16
N ILE A 21 -3.37 7.84 -6.56
CA ILE A 21 -3.41 7.53 -5.12
C ILE A 21 -3.74 6.06 -4.94
N LEU A 22 -2.90 5.36 -4.18
CA LEU A 22 -3.04 3.97 -3.82
C LEU A 22 -3.31 3.87 -2.32
N GLU A 23 -4.11 2.89 -1.90
CA GLU A 23 -4.32 2.54 -0.49
C GLU A 23 -3.79 1.14 -0.24
N VAL A 24 -2.95 0.98 0.79
CA VAL A 24 -2.35 -0.31 1.14
C VAL A 24 -3.38 -1.20 1.83
N VAL A 25 -3.65 -2.38 1.27
CA VAL A 25 -4.59 -3.36 1.82
C VAL A 25 -3.86 -4.44 2.60
N ASN A 26 -2.70 -4.88 2.11
CA ASN A 26 -1.90 -5.90 2.80
C ASN A 26 -0.40 -5.75 2.48
N VAL A 27 0.45 -6.24 3.37
CA VAL A 27 1.91 -6.29 3.21
C VAL A 27 2.35 -7.75 3.14
N HIS A 28 2.99 -8.16 2.05
CA HIS A 28 3.32 -9.56 1.84
C HIS A 28 4.44 -10.03 2.77
N LYS A 29 4.37 -11.32 3.15
CA LYS A 29 5.36 -12.00 3.99
C LYS A 29 5.63 -11.28 5.33
N TYR A 30 4.69 -10.45 5.79
CA TYR A 30 4.80 -9.77 7.08
C TYR A 30 3.99 -10.50 8.16
N LYS A 31 4.66 -10.95 9.22
CA LYS A 31 4.01 -11.54 10.41
C LYS A 31 3.81 -10.45 11.46
N THR A 32 2.58 -10.33 11.95
CA THR A 32 2.21 -9.36 12.99
C THR A 32 1.90 -10.07 14.32
N ARG A 33 1.42 -9.28 15.28
CA ARG A 33 0.86 -9.76 16.56
C ARG A 33 -0.55 -9.20 16.72
N VAL A 34 -1.31 -9.74 17.67
CA VAL A 34 -2.65 -9.24 18.00
C VAL A 34 -2.61 -7.72 18.22
N SER A 35 -3.60 -7.03 17.64
CA SER A 35 -3.76 -5.56 17.69
C SER A 35 -2.69 -4.72 16.97
N ARG A 36 -1.71 -5.33 16.27
CA ARG A 36 -0.75 -4.59 15.43
C ARG A 36 -1.16 -4.66 13.96
N LEU A 37 -1.36 -3.50 13.35
CA LEU A 37 -1.53 -3.39 11.91
C LEU A 37 -0.25 -3.79 11.17
N PRO A 38 -0.35 -4.56 10.06
CA PRO A 38 0.75 -4.74 9.14
C PRO A 38 1.24 -3.39 8.62
N ALA A 39 2.55 -3.24 8.44
CA ALA A 39 3.15 -2.03 7.91
C ALA A 39 4.28 -2.35 6.95
N ALA A 40 4.44 -1.52 5.92
CA ALA A 40 5.46 -1.64 4.90
C ALA A 40 6.60 -0.64 5.11
N ALA A 41 7.78 -1.03 4.64
CA ALA A 41 8.95 -0.19 4.42
C ALA A 41 9.24 -0.09 2.92
N VAL A 42 10.20 0.76 2.56
CA VAL A 42 10.71 0.84 1.18
C VAL A 42 11.22 -0.53 0.73
N GLY A 43 10.76 -0.99 -0.43
CA GLY A 43 11.11 -2.29 -1.02
C GLY A 43 10.17 -3.46 -0.65
N ASP A 44 9.24 -3.27 0.30
CA ASP A 44 8.25 -4.30 0.64
C ASP A 44 7.17 -4.40 -0.47
N PHE A 45 6.79 -5.62 -0.85
CA PHE A 45 5.71 -5.86 -1.81
C PHE A 45 4.33 -5.78 -1.13
N CYS A 46 3.44 -4.93 -1.64
CA CYS A 46 2.15 -4.63 -1.02
C CYS A 46 0.99 -4.89 -1.99
N ASN A 47 -0.12 -5.42 -1.47
CA ASN A 47 -1.40 -5.36 -2.18
C ASN A 47 -2.02 -3.98 -1.96
N VAL A 48 -2.44 -3.34 -3.05
CA VAL A 48 -2.98 -1.98 -3.05
C VAL A 48 -4.26 -1.91 -3.86
N VAL A 49 -5.10 -0.92 -3.56
CA VAL A 49 -6.25 -0.53 -4.38
C VAL A 49 -6.10 0.92 -4.85
N VAL A 50 -6.52 1.22 -6.06
CA VAL A 50 -6.44 2.58 -6.60
C VAL A 50 -7.60 3.40 -6.05
N LYS A 51 -7.31 4.47 -5.31
CA LYS A 51 -8.34 5.42 -4.83
C LYS A 51 -8.55 6.59 -5.77
N LYS A 52 -7.54 6.94 -6.58
CA LYS A 52 -7.63 7.98 -7.61
C LYS A 52 -6.84 7.55 -8.84
N GLY A 53 -7.49 7.54 -9.99
CA GLY A 53 -6.96 7.10 -11.28
C GLY A 53 -8.09 6.84 -12.29
N PRO A 54 -7.75 6.27 -13.46
CA PRO A 54 -8.72 5.76 -14.43
C PRO A 54 -9.76 4.82 -13.79
N ALA A 55 -10.99 4.82 -14.30
CA ALA A 55 -12.08 4.01 -13.77
C ALA A 55 -11.80 2.50 -13.86
N GLU A 56 -11.09 2.04 -14.89
CA GLU A 56 -10.74 0.64 -15.10
C GLU A 56 -9.77 0.08 -14.04
N LEU A 57 -8.97 0.95 -13.42
CA LEU A 57 -7.99 0.57 -12.41
C LEU A 57 -8.51 0.69 -10.97
N ARG A 58 -9.72 1.22 -10.80
CA ARG A 58 -10.26 1.66 -9.50
C ARG A 58 -10.98 0.56 -8.73
#